data_AF-V9HFV1-F1
#
_entry.id   AF-V9HFV1-F1
#
_cell.length_a   1.000
_cell.length_b   1.000
_cell.length_c   1.000
_cell.angle_alpha   90.00
_cell.angle_beta   90.00
_cell.angle_gamma   90.00
#
_symmetry.space_group_name_H-M   'P 1'
#
loop_
_entity.id
_entity.type
_entity.pdbx_description
1 polymer ?
#
loop_
_entity_poly.entity_id
_entity_poly.type
_entity_poly.pdbx_seq_one_letter_code
_entity_poly.pdbx_strand_id
1 'polypeptide(L)'
;MKNIKEKIENIKTNVANINDDEYNNIFSSILSVLDDMSNVIEDMNNRQDYLEENVQYIDEDLTGLQDELFEEVSIEDLIEMEDEYIEVNCKSCNKPLFVEKESIDNNKSIPCPFCHEEAI
;
A
#
# COMPACT_ATOMS: atom_id res chain seq x y z
N MET A 1 -7.14 17.76 19.35
CA MET A 1 -8.20 17.44 20.35
C MET A 1 -8.25 18.35 21.57
N LYS A 2 -7.12 18.97 21.98
CA LYS A 2 -7.05 19.90 23.11
C LYS A 2 -8.17 20.97 23.17
N ASN A 3 -8.52 21.58 22.04
CA ASN A 3 -9.57 22.60 21.97
C ASN A 3 -10.99 22.07 22.27
N ILE A 4 -11.28 20.81 21.94
CA ILE A 4 -12.58 20.18 22.20
C ILE A 4 -12.71 19.86 23.69
N LYS A 5 -11.66 19.27 24.29
CA LYS A 5 -11.64 18.99 25.74
C LYS A 5 -11.76 20.28 26.57
N GLU A 6 -11.07 21.36 26.18
CA GLU A 6 -11.22 22.67 26.83
C GLU A 6 -12.66 23.22 26.76
N LYS A 7 -13.35 23.03 25.63
CA LYS A 7 -14.76 23.41 25.48
C LYS A 7 -15.69 22.57 26.35
N ILE A 8 -15.46 21.25 26.43
CA ILE A 8 -16.23 20.34 27.28
C ILE A 8 -16.08 20.75 28.76
N GLU A 9 -14.85 21.02 29.22
CA GLU A 9 -14.59 21.43 30.61
C GLU A 9 -15.22 22.80 30.96
N ASN A 10 -15.23 23.74 30.02
CA ASN A 10 -15.95 25.01 30.20
C ASN A 10 -17.46 24.78 30.38
N ILE A 11 -18.07 23.96 29.53
CA ILE A 11 -19.51 23.63 29.63
C ILE A 11 -19.80 22.89 30.94
N LYS A 12 -18.93 21.98 31.37
CA LYS A 12 -19.03 21.25 32.64
C LYS A 12 -19.09 22.19 33.84
N THR A 13 -18.25 23.23 33.83
CA THR A 13 -18.26 24.28 34.87
C THR A 13 -19.60 25.03 34.89
N ASN A 14 -20.19 25.33 33.73
CA ASN A 14 -21.48 26.00 33.66
C ASN A 14 -22.64 25.11 34.14
N VAL A 15 -22.62 23.82 33.79
CA VAL A 15 -23.65 22.86 34.20
C VAL A 15 -23.64 22.66 35.72
N ALA A 16 -22.45 22.64 36.35
CA ALA A 16 -22.33 22.51 37.81
C ALA A 16 -23.01 23.66 38.60
N ASN A 17 -23.28 24.81 37.97
CA ASN A 17 -23.94 25.96 38.59
C ASN A 17 -25.47 25.97 38.39
N ILE A 18 -26.05 24.94 37.76
CA ILE A 18 -27.51 24.84 37.56
C ILE A 18 -28.16 24.37 38.86
N ASN A 19 -29.08 25.21 39.39
CA ASN A 19 -29.82 24.95 40.64
C ASN A 19 -31.03 24.00 40.46
N ASP A 20 -31.44 23.74 39.23
CA ASP A 20 -32.51 22.80 38.93
C ASP A 20 -31.91 21.40 38.74
N ASP A 21 -32.22 20.49 39.66
CA ASP A 21 -31.64 19.15 39.69
C ASP A 21 -32.00 18.32 38.44
N GLU A 22 -33.17 18.52 37.85
CA GLU A 22 -33.60 17.77 36.66
C GLU A 22 -32.74 18.18 35.45
N TYR A 23 -32.60 19.49 35.21
CA TYR A 23 -31.74 19.99 34.15
C TYR A 23 -30.26 19.66 34.39
N ASN A 24 -29.78 19.78 35.64
CA ASN A 24 -28.39 19.46 35.99
C ASN A 24 -28.06 17.99 35.64
N ASN A 25 -28.95 17.06 36.00
CA ASN A 25 -28.78 15.63 35.72
C ASN A 25 -28.77 15.32 34.21
N ILE A 26 -29.68 15.93 33.43
CA ILE A 26 -29.73 15.74 31.97
C ILE A 26 -28.44 16.26 31.32
N PHE A 27 -28.02 17.48 31.63
CA PHE A 27 -26.82 18.06 31.03
C PHE A 27 -25.54 17.36 31.46
N SER A 28 -25.46 16.90 32.70
CA SER A 28 -24.34 16.09 33.19
C SER A 28 -24.24 14.76 32.43
N SER A 29 -25.38 14.12 32.14
CA SER A 29 -25.42 12.90 31.34
C SER A 29 -24.95 13.13 29.90
N ILE A 30 -25.39 14.24 29.28
CA ILE A 30 -24.94 14.64 27.93
C ILE A 30 -23.43 14.90 27.92
N LEU A 31 -22.90 15.60 28.94
CA LEU A 31 -21.48 15.89 29.07
C LEU A 31 -20.64 14.62 29.21
N SER A 32 -21.12 13.62 29.94
CA SER A 32 -20.44 12.32 30.04
C SER A 32 -20.28 11.68 28.66
N VAL A 33 -21.35 11.67 27.85
CA VAL A 33 -21.29 11.12 26.49
C VAL A 33 -20.32 11.92 25.61
N LEU A 34 -20.30 13.26 25.73
CA LEU A 34 -19.38 14.10 24.98
C LEU A 34 -17.91 13.86 25.37
N ASP A 35 -17.63 13.64 26.65
CA ASP A 35 -16.29 13.34 27.14
C ASP A 35 -15.82 11.96 26.64
N ASP A 36 -16.68 10.95 26.74
CA ASP A 36 -16.44 9.61 26.19
C ASP A 36 -16.16 9.68 24.67
N MET A 37 -16.98 10.43 23.93
CA MET A 37 -16.76 10.66 22.50
C MET A 37 -15.42 11.36 22.23
N SER A 38 -15.05 12.36 23.03
CA SER A 38 -13.76 13.04 22.86
C SER A 38 -12.58 12.09 23.05
N ASN A 39 -12.67 11.14 23.98
CA ASN A 39 -11.62 10.16 24.22
C ASN A 39 -11.56 9.15 23.06
N VAL A 40 -12.70 8.64 22.59
CA VAL A 40 -12.76 7.73 21.43
C VAL A 40 -12.18 8.39 20.17
N ILE A 41 -12.46 9.68 19.94
CA ILE A 41 -11.92 10.42 18.80
C ILE A 41 -10.41 10.62 18.92
N GLU A 42 -9.89 10.85 20.13
CA GLU A 42 -8.44 10.94 20.36
C GLU A 42 -7.75 9.61 20.06
N ASP A 43 -8.30 8.50 20.54
CA ASP A 43 -7.80 7.16 20.22
C ASP A 43 -7.88 6.86 18.71
N MET A 44 -8.93 7.31 18.04
CA MET A 44 -9.07 7.17 16.59
C MET A 44 -8.01 7.97 15.84
N ASN A 45 -7.71 9.20 16.25
CA ASN A 45 -6.63 9.99 15.63
C ASN A 45 -5.28 9.29 15.79
N ASN A 46 -4.96 8.78 16.99
CA ASN A 46 -3.70 8.07 17.22
C ASN A 46 -3.57 6.82 16.32
N ARG A 47 -4.68 6.08 16.11
CA ARG A 47 -4.70 4.93 15.19
C ARG A 47 -4.55 5.36 13.74
N GLN A 48 -5.09 6.52 13.37
CA GLN A 48 -4.96 7.06 12.03
C GLN A 48 -3.53 7.53 11.74
N ASP A 49 -2.88 8.20 12.69
CA ASP A 49 -1.46 8.58 12.60
C ASP A 49 -0.58 7.33 12.42
N TYR A 50 -0.85 6.25 13.17
CA TYR A 50 -0.15 4.97 13.00
C TYR A 50 -0.39 4.32 11.63
N LEU A 51 -1.60 4.44 11.08
CA LEU A 51 -1.89 3.95 9.72
C LEU A 51 -1.14 4.76 8.67
N GLU A 52 -1.04 6.09 8.84
CA GLU A 52 -0.29 6.97 7.94
C GLU A 52 1.20 6.60 7.92
N GLU A 53 1.81 6.39 9.09
CA GLU A 53 3.20 5.91 9.19
C GLU A 53 3.39 4.55 8.49
N ASN A 54 2.49 3.59 8.70
CA ASN A 54 2.60 2.29 8.03
C ASN A 54 2.47 2.40 6.50
N VAL A 55 1.58 3.26 6.01
CA VAL A 55 1.44 3.51 4.57
C VAL A 55 2.70 4.15 4.01
N GLN A 56 3.31 5.07 4.74
CA GLN A 56 4.59 5.66 4.36
C GLN A 56 5.70 4.59 4.27
N TYR A 57 5.80 3.68 5.24
CA TYR A 57 6.78 2.59 5.18
C TYR A 57 6.55 1.66 3.98
N ILE A 58 5.30 1.36 3.65
CA ILE A 58 4.98 0.56 2.46
C ILE A 58 5.41 1.29 1.18
N ASP A 59 5.18 2.60 1.09
CA ASP A 59 5.59 3.41 -0.07
C ASP A 59 7.11 3.46 -0.23
N GLU A 60 7.84 3.63 0.88
CA GLU A 60 9.31 3.59 0.91
C GLU A 60 9.84 2.21 0.48
N ASP A 61 9.27 1.12 1.02
CA ASP A 61 9.64 -0.25 0.64
C ASP A 61 9.37 -0.54 -0.85
N LEU A 62 8.22 -0.10 -1.37
CA LEU A 62 7.85 -0.28 -2.77
C LEU A 62 8.74 0.53 -3.72
N THR A 63 9.14 1.72 -3.30
CA THR A 63 10.11 2.54 -4.05
C THR A 63 11.48 1.85 -4.06
N GLY A 64 11.95 1.35 -2.92
CA GLY A 64 13.21 0.60 -2.84
C GLY A 64 13.21 -0.66 -3.74
N LEU A 65 12.09 -1.40 -3.78
CA LEU A 65 11.94 -2.54 -4.68
C LEU A 65 11.92 -2.12 -6.17
N GLN A 66 11.29 -1.00 -6.49
CA GLN A 66 11.28 -0.49 -7.85
C GLN A 66 12.69 -0.08 -8.30
N ASP A 67 13.42 0.62 -7.45
CA ASP A 67 14.80 1.00 -7.73
C ASP A 67 15.67 -0.26 -7.93
N GLU A 68 15.58 -1.28 -7.08
CA GLU A 68 16.37 -2.51 -7.23
C GLU A 68 16.02 -3.34 -8.48
N LEU A 69 14.73 -3.42 -8.85
CA LEU A 69 14.28 -4.25 -9.98
C LEU A 69 14.36 -3.53 -11.33
N PHE A 70 14.24 -2.20 -11.34
CA PHE A 70 14.09 -1.38 -12.54
C PHE A 70 15.18 -0.31 -12.69
N GLU A 71 16.26 -0.36 -11.90
CA GLU A 71 17.38 0.62 -11.95
C GLU A 71 17.98 0.77 -13.35
N GLU A 72 17.94 -0.29 -14.17
CA GLU A 72 18.60 -0.34 -15.49
C GLU A 72 17.62 -0.34 -16.68
N VAL A 73 16.31 -0.48 -16.45
CA VAL A 73 15.29 -0.59 -17.51
C VAL A 73 13.99 0.07 -17.08
N SER A 74 13.48 0.99 -17.91
CA SER A 74 12.16 1.60 -17.70
C SER A 74 11.04 0.58 -17.94
N ILE A 75 9.83 0.89 -17.46
CA ILE A 75 8.64 0.07 -17.74
C ILE A 75 8.41 -0.03 -19.26
N GLU A 76 8.66 1.08 -19.98
CA GLU A 76 8.63 1.09 -21.45
C GLU A 76 9.66 0.14 -22.06
N ASP A 77 10.90 0.12 -21.55
CA ASP A 77 11.94 -0.83 -22.02
C ASP A 77 11.53 -2.28 -21.78
N LEU A 78 10.89 -2.57 -20.64
CA LEU A 78 10.40 -3.92 -20.31
C LEU A 78 9.25 -4.38 -21.22
N ILE A 79 8.34 -3.47 -21.57
CA ILE A 79 7.24 -3.77 -22.50
C ILE A 79 7.79 -4.04 -23.90
N GLU A 80 8.79 -3.27 -24.34
CA GLU A 80 9.46 -3.52 -25.62
C GLU A 80 10.21 -4.87 -25.62
N MET A 81 10.87 -5.24 -24.51
CA MET A 81 11.50 -6.56 -24.37
C MET A 81 10.52 -7.73 -24.46
N GLU A 82 9.27 -7.59 -23.99
CA GLU A 82 8.27 -8.67 -24.07
C GLU A 82 7.92 -9.02 -25.54
N ASP A 83 7.95 -8.04 -26.44
CA ASP A 83 7.72 -8.24 -27.88
C ASP A 83 8.98 -8.75 -28.63
N GLU A 84 10.17 -8.60 -28.04
CA GLU A 84 11.45 -9.04 -28.61
C GLU A 84 11.73 -10.53 -28.40
N TYR A 85 11.22 -11.15 -27.34
CA TYR A 85 11.46 -12.56 -27.02
C TYR A 85 10.20 -13.41 -27.22
N ILE A 86 10.34 -14.58 -27.85
CA ILE A 86 9.25 -15.55 -28.00
C ILE A 86 9.57 -16.86 -27.30
N GLU A 87 8.54 -17.49 -26.72
CA GLU A 87 8.63 -18.83 -26.16
C GLU A 87 8.52 -19.89 -27.28
N VAL A 88 9.51 -20.77 -27.37
CA VAL A 88 9.54 -21.91 -28.29
C VAL A 88 9.86 -23.19 -27.53
N ASN A 89 9.33 -24.32 -28.01
CA ASN A 89 9.68 -25.63 -27.45
C ASN A 89 10.81 -26.26 -28.26
N CYS A 90 11.87 -26.69 -27.58
CA CYS A 90 12.98 -27.42 -28.22
C CYS A 90 12.47 -28.68 -28.94
N LYS A 91 12.81 -28.86 -30.21
CA LYS A 91 12.42 -30.03 -31.01
C LYS A 91 12.94 -31.36 -30.44
N SER A 92 14.07 -31.35 -29.72
CA SER A 92 14.71 -32.56 -29.18
C SER A 92 14.23 -32.95 -27.78
N CYS A 93 14.15 -32.00 -26.84
CA CYS A 93 13.82 -32.29 -25.43
C CYS A 93 12.47 -31.73 -24.97
N ASN A 94 11.76 -31.00 -25.84
CA ASN A 94 10.44 -30.42 -25.59
C ASN A 94 10.36 -29.54 -24.33
N LYS A 95 11.48 -28.94 -23.93
CA LYS A 95 11.52 -27.93 -22.88
C LYS A 95 11.33 -26.53 -23.48
N PRO A 96 10.62 -25.63 -22.77
CA PRO A 96 10.39 -24.26 -23.21
C PRO A 96 11.68 -23.44 -23.16
N LEU A 97 11.85 -22.56 -24.13
CA LEU A 97 13.00 -21.68 -24.34
C LEU A 97 12.50 -20.29 -24.72
N PHE A 98 13.08 -19.24 -24.15
CA PHE A 98 12.84 -17.87 -24.58
C PHE A 98 13.95 -17.45 -25.53
N VAL A 99 13.58 -17.02 -26.73
CA VAL A 99 14.51 -16.72 -27.83
C VAL A 99 14.15 -15.37 -28.44
N GLU A 100 15.15 -14.54 -28.71
CA GLU A 100 14.99 -13.31 -29.47
C GLU A 100 14.38 -13.59 -30.85
N LYS A 101 13.29 -12.91 -31.19
CA LYS A 101 12.56 -13.05 -32.45
C LYS A 101 13.45 -12.83 -33.67
N GLU A 102 14.35 -11.85 -33.61
CA GLU A 102 15.33 -11.60 -34.67
C GLU A 102 16.28 -12.77 -34.92
N SER A 103 16.61 -13.55 -33.89
CA SER A 103 17.48 -14.73 -34.04
C SER A 103 16.79 -15.85 -34.82
N ILE A 104 15.46 -15.93 -34.74
CA ILE A 104 14.64 -16.87 -35.51
C ILE A 104 14.45 -16.37 -36.94
N ASP A 105 14.09 -15.10 -37.11
CA ASP A 105 13.86 -14.49 -38.44
C ASP A 105 15.13 -14.52 -39.32
N ASN A 106 16.31 -14.41 -38.69
CA ASN A 106 17.61 -14.50 -39.37
C ASN A 106 18.14 -15.94 -39.57
N ASN A 107 17.33 -16.98 -39.28
CA ASN A 107 17.71 -18.40 -39.40
C ASN A 107 19.04 -18.75 -38.69
N LYS A 108 19.30 -18.20 -37.51
CA LYS A 108 20.47 -18.60 -36.71
C LYS A 108 20.20 -19.96 -36.05
N SER A 109 21.21 -20.84 -36.06
CA SER A 109 21.15 -22.09 -35.27
C SER A 109 21.20 -21.72 -33.78
N ILE A 110 20.14 -22.10 -33.07
CA ILE A 110 19.96 -21.79 -31.64
C ILE A 110 20.17 -23.09 -30.86
N PRO A 111 21.26 -23.23 -30.09
CA PRO A 111 21.48 -24.41 -29.26
C PRO A 111 20.55 -24.40 -28.04
N CYS A 112 20.01 -25.56 -27.69
CA CYS A 112 19.18 -25.72 -26.50
C CYS A 112 20.07 -25.75 -25.23
N PRO A 113 19.87 -24.86 -24.23
CA PRO A 113 20.59 -24.88 -22.95
C PRO A 113 20.33 -26.14 -22.10
N PHE A 114 19.29 -26.91 -22.42
CA PHE A 114 18.93 -28.10 -21.64
C PHE A 114 19.52 -29.41 -22.20
N CYS A 115 19.55 -29.57 -23.52
CA CYS A 115 20.06 -30.80 -24.16
C CYS A 115 21.27 -30.57 -25.07
N HIS A 116 21.68 -29.32 -25.29
CA HIS A 116 22.80 -28.91 -26.14
C HIS A 116 22.68 -29.30 -27.63
N GLU A 117 21.50 -29.76 -28.06
CA GLU A 117 21.14 -29.97 -29.47
C GLU A 117 20.45 -28.72 -30.05
N GLU A 118 20.27 -28.67 -31.38
CA GLU A 118 19.55 -27.56 -32.04
C GLU A 118 18.09 -27.48 -31.54
N ALA A 119 17.71 -26.30 -31.06
CA ALA A 119 16.40 -26.08 -30.47
C ALA A 119 15.28 -25.96 -31.52
N ILE A 120 15.58 -25.33 -32.66
CA ILE A 120 14.66 -24.98 -33.75
C ILE A 120 15.30 -25.37 -35.08
#